data_AF-A0A7U9CK06-F1
#
_entry.id   AF-A0A7U9CK06-F1
#
_cell.length_a   1.000
_cell.length_b   1.000
_cell.length_c   1.000
_cell.angle_alpha   90.00
_cell.angle_beta   90.00
_cell.angle_gamma   90.00
#
_symmetry.space_group_name_H-M   'P 1'
#
loop_
_entity.id
_entity.type
_entity.pdbx_description
1 polymer ?
#
loop_
_entity_poly.entity_id
_entity_poly.type
_entity_poly.pdbx_seq_one_letter_code
_entity_poly.pdbx_strand_id
1 'polypeptide(L)'
;MSTEKNTVPVITSMKDSQGEEIPNSGTTSSTVVQSSGLASAGDELQIFDGATLKGRVVADAAGTWHFILTALSLGVHSITARGRVLHSQARTFTVKA
;
A
#
# COMPACT_ATOMS: atom_id res chain seq x y z
N MET A 1 26.32 5.55 -16.66
CA MET A 1 25.63 4.50 -15.87
C MET A 1 24.53 5.19 -15.09
N SER A 2 23.27 4.91 -15.41
CA SER A 2 22.13 5.50 -14.71
C SER A 2 22.00 4.81 -13.37
N THR A 3 22.20 5.53 -12.27
CA THR A 3 21.93 5.03 -10.93
C THR A 3 20.42 4.97 -10.74
N GLU A 4 19.81 3.84 -11.02
CA GLU A 4 18.46 3.55 -10.55
C GLU A 4 18.54 3.55 -9.01
N LYS A 5 17.96 4.57 -8.39
CA LYS A 5 17.94 4.72 -6.94
C LYS A 5 17.02 3.62 -6.40
N ASN A 6 17.59 2.49 -5.98
CA ASN A 6 16.86 1.42 -5.29
C ASN A 6 16.38 1.96 -3.92
N THR A 7 15.12 2.37 -3.83
CA THR A 7 14.52 2.91 -2.61
C THR A 7 13.69 1.83 -1.93
N VAL A 8 13.66 1.88 -0.60
CA VAL A 8 12.68 1.09 0.15
C VAL A 8 11.29 1.61 -0.24
N PRO A 9 10.36 0.76 -0.72
CA PRO A 9 8.99 1.18 -0.95
C PRO A 9 8.40 1.75 0.33
N VAL A 10 7.63 2.82 0.22
CA VAL A 10 6.91 3.42 1.35
C VAL A 10 5.46 3.57 0.96
N ILE A 11 4.58 3.22 1.88
CA ILE A 11 3.17 3.62 1.77
C ILE A 11 3.11 5.03 2.36
N THR A 12 2.46 6.00 1.71
CA THR A 12 2.40 7.40 2.17
C THR A 12 1.00 7.83 2.59
N SER A 13 -0.04 7.38 1.89
CA SER A 13 -1.46 7.60 2.26
C SER A 13 -2.32 6.34 2.11
N MET A 14 -3.27 6.15 3.02
CA MET A 14 -4.35 5.18 2.88
C MET A 14 -5.67 5.91 3.07
N LYS A 15 -6.54 5.82 2.07
CA LYS A 15 -7.85 6.48 2.09
C LYS A 15 -8.95 5.47 1.92
N ASP A 16 -10.06 5.67 2.61
CA ASP A 16 -11.24 4.86 2.41
C ASP A 16 -11.98 5.22 1.11
N SER A 17 -13.11 4.55 0.86
CA SER A 17 -13.95 4.80 -0.32
C SER A 17 -14.56 6.21 -0.41
N GLN A 18 -14.60 6.96 0.70
CA GLN A 18 -15.07 8.35 0.73
C GLN A 18 -13.92 9.35 0.53
N GLY A 19 -12.68 8.86 0.45
CA GLY A 19 -11.48 9.68 0.33
C GLY A 19 -10.96 10.18 1.68
N GLU A 20 -11.49 9.69 2.80
CA GLU A 20 -11.03 10.04 4.14
C GLU A 20 -9.73 9.28 4.43
N GLU A 21 -8.73 10.00 4.97
CA GLU A 21 -7.46 9.39 5.34
C GLU A 21 -7.64 8.49 6.56
N ILE A 22 -7.09 7.28 6.49
CA ILE A 22 -7.01 6.32 7.58
C ILE A 22 -5.60 6.44 8.19
N PRO A 23 -5.44 7.06 9.37
CA PRO A 23 -4.14 7.13 10.04
C PRO A 23 -3.58 5.73 10.31
N ASN A 24 -2.27 5.62 10.50
CA ASN A 24 -1.69 4.36 10.95
C ASN A 24 -2.29 3.96 12.32
N SER A 25 -2.66 2.68 12.43
CA SER A 25 -3.44 2.12 13.55
C SER A 25 -4.85 2.69 13.69
N GLY A 26 -5.35 3.38 12.66
CA GLY A 26 -6.70 3.97 12.61
C GLY A 26 -7.79 2.94 12.29
N THR A 27 -8.99 3.46 12.00
CA THR A 27 -10.17 2.63 11.72
C THR A 27 -10.99 3.20 10.56
N THR A 28 -11.67 2.34 9.83
CA THR A 28 -12.67 2.73 8.81
C THR A 28 -13.83 1.75 8.82
N SER A 29 -15.00 2.16 8.34
CA SER A 29 -16.12 1.25 8.04
C SER A 29 -16.09 0.76 6.58
N SER A 30 -15.17 1.27 5.76
CA SER A 30 -15.06 0.87 4.37
C SER A 30 -14.26 -0.41 4.19
N THR A 31 -14.76 -1.30 3.33
CA THR A 31 -14.06 -2.52 2.86
C THR A 31 -13.25 -2.28 1.59
N VAL A 32 -13.20 -1.02 1.12
CA VAL A 32 -12.42 -0.56 -0.03
C VAL A 32 -11.48 0.54 0.42
N VAL A 33 -10.17 0.35 0.21
CA VAL A 33 -9.14 1.30 0.64
C VAL A 33 -8.16 1.56 -0.51
N GLN A 34 -7.97 2.83 -0.84
CA GLN A 34 -6.92 3.25 -1.75
C GLN A 34 -5.60 3.41 -0.98
N SER A 35 -4.61 2.59 -1.32
CA SER A 35 -3.24 2.72 -0.86
C SER A 35 -2.40 3.47 -1.88
N SER A 36 -1.58 4.40 -1.41
CA SER A 36 -0.67 5.19 -2.25
C SER A 36 0.70 5.26 -1.62
N GLY A 37 1.75 5.39 -2.44
CA GLY A 37 3.10 5.43 -1.93
C GLY A 37 4.17 5.79 -2.95
N LEU A 38 5.42 5.60 -2.53
CA LEU A 38 6.61 5.79 -3.36
C LEU A 38 7.44 4.52 -3.41
N ALA A 39 8.13 4.30 -4.52
CA ALA A 39 9.16 3.28 -4.73
C ALA A 39 10.15 3.77 -5.81
N SER A 40 11.09 2.92 -6.23
CA SER A 40 11.92 3.23 -7.40
C SER A 40 11.04 3.30 -8.64
N ALA A 41 11.31 4.29 -9.51
CA ALA A 41 10.55 4.45 -10.75
C ALA A 41 10.65 3.18 -11.61
N GLY A 42 9.51 2.67 -12.09
CA GLY A 42 9.43 1.44 -12.87
C GLY A 42 9.46 0.14 -12.05
N ASP A 43 9.60 0.20 -10.73
CA ASP A 43 9.57 -1.02 -9.90
C ASP A 43 8.17 -1.63 -9.87
N GLU A 44 8.12 -2.95 -10.05
CA GLU A 44 6.95 -3.76 -9.75
C GLU A 44 6.88 -4.06 -8.25
N LEU A 45 5.79 -3.62 -7.61
CA LEU A 45 5.49 -3.84 -6.22
C LEU A 45 4.40 -4.90 -6.08
N GLN A 46 4.56 -5.76 -5.08
CA GLN A 46 3.53 -6.65 -4.60
C GLN A 46 2.90 -6.06 -3.33
N ILE A 47 1.57 -5.93 -3.33
CA ILE A 47 0.82 -5.39 -2.18
C ILE A 47 0.25 -6.57 -1.39
N PHE A 48 0.57 -6.62 -0.10
CA PHE A 48 0.13 -7.66 0.83
C PHE A 48 -0.74 -7.09 1.93
N ASP A 49 -1.69 -7.89 2.38
CA ASP A 49 -2.40 -7.73 3.64
C ASP A 49 -2.02 -8.91 4.56
N GLY A 50 -1.18 -8.64 5.55
CA GLY A 50 -0.48 -9.67 6.32
C GLY A 50 0.37 -10.56 5.41
N ALA A 51 0.01 -11.83 5.30
CA ALA A 51 0.65 -12.80 4.42
C ALA A 51 -0.04 -12.94 3.05
N THR A 52 -1.23 -12.36 2.88
CA THR A 52 -2.06 -12.54 1.68
C THR A 52 -1.67 -11.54 0.60
N LEU A 53 -1.29 -12.03 -0.58
CA LEU A 53 -1.07 -11.16 -1.74
C LEU A 53 -2.40 -10.60 -2.24
N LYS A 54 -2.52 -9.28 -2.29
CA LYS A 54 -3.72 -8.58 -2.79
C LYS A 54 -3.58 -8.20 -4.25
N GLY A 55 -2.37 -7.97 -4.73
CA GLY A 55 -2.11 -7.69 -6.13
C GLY A 55 -0.74 -7.10 -6.38
N ARG A 56 -0.56 -6.56 -7.58
CA ARG A 56 0.69 -5.97 -8.05
C ARG A 56 0.44 -4.60 -8.67
N VAL A 57 1.41 -3.70 -8.55
CA VAL A 57 1.38 -2.35 -9.12
C VAL A 57 2.78 -1.94 -9.55
N VAL A 58 2.90 -1.22 -10.66
CA VAL A 58 4.18 -0.64 -11.10
C VAL A 58 4.24 0.82 -10.68
N ALA A 59 5.33 1.23 -10.07
CA ALA A 59 5.59 2.63 -9.77
C ALA A 59 5.88 3.42 -11.06
N ASP A 60 5.29 4.60 -11.19
CA ASP A 60 5.44 5.43 -12.39
C ASP A 60 6.84 6.05 -12.53
N ALA A 61 7.03 6.89 -13.54
CA ALA A 61 8.31 7.57 -13.78
C ALA A 61 8.75 8.51 -12.64
N ALA A 62 7.82 8.96 -11.80
CA ALA A 62 8.10 9.74 -10.59
C ALA A 62 8.29 8.84 -9.35
N GLY A 63 8.16 7.52 -9.49
CA GLY A 63 8.20 6.56 -8.40
C GLY A 63 6.89 6.47 -7.61
N THR A 64 5.82 7.11 -8.07
CA THR A 64 4.51 7.10 -7.40
C THR A 64 3.74 5.85 -7.80
N TRP A 65 3.02 5.27 -6.83
CA TRP A 65 2.14 4.14 -7.09
C TRP A 65 0.82 4.30 -6.32
N HIS A 66 -0.23 3.69 -6.90
CA HIS A 66 -1.57 3.64 -6.32
C HIS A 66 -2.16 2.24 -6.49
N PHE A 67 -2.76 1.71 -5.44
CA PHE A 67 -3.40 0.39 -5.47
C PHE A 67 -4.68 0.37 -4.64
N ILE A 68 -5.77 -0.12 -5.22
CA ILE A 68 -7.07 -0.22 -4.55
C ILE A 68 -7.21 -1.62 -3.95
N LEU A 69 -7.28 -1.67 -2.61
CA LEU A 69 -7.66 -2.85 -1.85
C LEU A 69 -9.18 -2.97 -1.87
N THR A 70 -9.69 -4.13 -2.25
CA THR A 70 -11.13 -4.42 -2.28
C THR A 70 -11.44 -5.68 -1.47
N ALA A 71 -12.71 -5.78 -1.06
CA ALA A 71 -13.25 -6.90 -0.30
C ALA A 71 -12.40 -7.21 0.96
N LEU A 72 -12.02 -6.17 1.70
CA LEU A 72 -11.39 -6.33 3.00
C LEU A 72 -12.43 -6.87 4.00
N SER A 73 -12.04 -7.88 4.78
CA SER A 73 -12.88 -8.42 5.85
C SER A 73 -12.96 -7.45 7.03
N LEU A 74 -13.94 -7.62 7.92
CA LEU A 74 -13.88 -6.93 9.22
C LEU A 74 -12.67 -7.43 10.02
N GLY A 75 -12.00 -6.54 10.73
CA GLY A 75 -10.84 -6.86 11.55
C GLY A 75 -9.60 -6.03 11.26
N VAL A 76 -8.47 -6.48 11.81
CA VAL A 76 -7.19 -5.79 11.70
C VAL A 76 -6.52 -6.16 10.38
N HIS A 77 -6.04 -5.15 9.68
CA HIS A 77 -5.26 -5.26 8.45
C HIS A 77 -3.85 -4.73 8.65
N SER A 78 -2.91 -5.30 7.91
CA SER A 78 -1.50 -4.93 7.95
C SER A 78 -0.94 -4.88 6.54
N ILE A 79 -0.96 -3.69 5.94
CA ILE A 79 -0.61 -3.51 4.53
C ILE A 79 0.89 -3.29 4.39
N THR A 80 1.51 -4.06 3.49
CA THR A 80 2.92 -3.88 3.09
C THR A 80 3.05 -3.81 1.57
N ALA A 81 3.89 -2.92 1.08
CA ALA A 81 4.35 -2.89 -0.30
C ALA A 81 5.74 -3.53 -0.38
N ARG A 82 5.91 -4.54 -1.22
CA ARG A 82 7.16 -5.28 -1.36
C ARG A 82 7.66 -5.15 -2.80
N GLY A 83 8.82 -4.53 -2.97
CA GLY A 83 9.57 -4.58 -4.22
C GLY A 83 10.37 -5.88 -4.31
N ARG A 84 11.32 -5.92 -5.24
CA ARG A 84 12.13 -7.12 -5.51
C ARG A 84 13.00 -7.56 -4.33
N VAL A 85 13.56 -6.60 -3.60
CA VAL A 85 14.52 -6.85 -2.50
C VAL A 85 14.11 -6.17 -1.21
N LEU A 86 13.41 -5.03 -1.30
CA LEU A 86 13.04 -4.19 -0.16
C LEU A 86 11.53 -4.14 0.02
N HIS A 87 11.11 -3.85 1.23
CA HIS A 87 9.71 -3.83 1.65
C HIS A 87 9.44 -2.67 2.59
N SER A 88 8.23 -2.12 2.50
CA SER A 88 7.78 -1.02 3.35
C SER A 88 7.64 -1.44 4.80
N GLN A 89 7.64 -0.45 5.69
CA GLN A 89 6.99 -0.65 6.99
C GLN A 89 5.51 -1.01 6.78
N ALA A 90 4.95 -1.78 7.72
CA ALA A 90 3.54 -2.11 7.68
C ALA A 90 2.70 -0.89 8.05
N ARG A 91 1.64 -0.63 7.29
CA ARG A 91 0.60 0.30 7.72
C ARG A 91 -0.64 -0.48 8.14
N THR A 92 -1.05 -0.25 9.37
CA THR A 92 -2.12 -1.00 10.02
C THR A 92 -3.38 -0.17 10.16
N PHE A 93 -4.53 -0.82 10.11
CA PHE A 93 -5.83 -0.21 10.41
C PHE A 93 -6.85 -1.31 10.71
N THR A 94 -8.01 -0.94 11.25
CA THR A 94 -9.11 -1.87 11.51
C THR A 94 -10.32 -1.51 10.67
N VAL A 95 -10.87 -2.48 9.92
CA VAL A 95 -12.18 -2.37 9.30
C VAL A 95 -13.24 -2.79 10.31
N LYS A 96 -14.22 -1.92 10.56
CA LYS A 96 -15.34 -2.16 11.47
C LYS A 96 -16.66 -2.17 10.71
N ALA A 97 -17.68 -2.75 11.33
CA ALA A 97 -19.05 -2.69 10.83
C ALA A 97 -19.63 -1.27 10.96
#